data_AF-W5W0G9-F1
#
_entry.id   AF-W5W0G9-F1
#
_cell.length_a   1.000
_cell.length_b   1.000
_cell.length_c   1.000
_cell.angle_alpha   90.00
_cell.angle_beta   90.00
_cell.angle_gamma   90.00
#
_symmetry.space_group_name_H-M   'P 1'
#
loop_
_entity.id
_entity.type
_entity.pdbx_description
1 polymer ?
#
loop_
_entity_poly.entity_id
_entity_poly.type
_entity_poly.pdbx_seq_one_letter_code
_entity_poly.pdbx_strand_id
1 'polypeptide(L)'
;MKFTLPLLILLLIIFSINFSSDEITIEAENGVLNGTYVARQFPGYQGTGYVDGFDKDGDSCSVTFEVKESGMYELMIGYAAPYGYKENSLYVNGEFQTNVKFPQSQKFTTVYAGLIPLKNGKNTISIVKSWGWFLLDYFKIKKAEIPTMNPTNKLVTPNPSKEAQKLMDYLVSIYGKYTLSGQMGYKDAFWIWNITDKFPAICGFDMMDYSPSRVERGASSRDVEDAIDWWNMGGIVQFQWHWNAPKGLYDTPGKEWWRGFYTNATSFDIEYAFNHPESEDYKLIIRDIDAIAVQLKRLQEAKVPILWRPLHEAEGRWFWWGAKGPEACKKLWRLLFDRLVNYHKINNLIWVWTTTDSPDALKWYPGDEYVDIVGADIYLKDKDYSPSTGMFYNIVKLFGGKKLVALTENGIIPDPDLMKEQKAYWVWFMTWSGFENDPNKNEISHIKKVFNHPFVITKDELPNLKVEE
;
A
#
# COMPACT_ATOMS: atom_id res chain seq x y z
N MET A 1 49.58 58.46 3.12
CA MET A 1 48.86 58.89 1.90
C MET A 1 47.46 58.30 1.96
N LYS A 2 46.41 59.14 1.85
CA LYS A 2 45.02 58.82 2.21
C LYS A 2 44.45 57.66 1.38
N PHE A 3 43.87 56.66 2.05
CA PHE A 3 43.00 55.65 1.46
C PHE A 3 41.58 56.21 1.36
N THR A 4 41.03 56.24 0.15
CA THR A 4 39.59 56.42 -0.11
C THR A 4 38.95 55.04 -0.27
N LEU A 5 38.04 54.69 0.64
CA LEU A 5 37.17 53.51 0.52
C LEU A 5 36.01 53.85 -0.44
N PRO A 6 35.63 52.96 -1.38
CA PRO A 6 34.39 53.14 -2.12
C PRO A 6 33.21 52.64 -1.29
N LEU A 7 32.15 53.44 -1.28
CA LEU A 7 30.86 53.16 -0.66
C LEU A 7 30.15 52.05 -1.48
N LEU A 8 30.08 50.83 -0.94
CA LEU A 8 29.30 49.75 -1.54
C LEU A 8 27.84 49.89 -1.07
N ILE A 9 26.96 50.30 -1.98
CA ILE A 9 25.52 50.33 -1.77
C ILE A 9 25.01 48.88 -1.75
N LEU A 10 24.71 48.37 -0.56
CA LEU A 10 24.08 47.06 -0.39
C LEU A 10 22.58 47.22 -0.68
N LEU A 11 22.15 46.79 -1.87
CA LEU A 11 20.73 46.68 -2.20
C LEU A 11 20.14 45.51 -1.38
N LEU A 12 19.43 45.81 -0.29
CA LEU A 12 18.64 44.82 0.42
C LEU A 12 17.42 44.45 -0.45
N ILE A 13 17.50 43.33 -1.15
CA ILE A 13 16.32 42.69 -1.75
C ILE A 13 15.57 42.03 -0.59
N ILE A 14 14.55 42.72 -0.09
CA ILE A 14 13.58 42.14 0.83
C ILE A 14 12.74 41.15 0.02
N PHE A 15 13.05 39.85 0.12
CA PHE A 15 12.10 38.82 -0.28
C PHE A 15 10.98 38.80 0.75
N SER A 16 9.89 39.48 0.44
CA SER A 16 8.61 39.30 1.11
C SER A 16 8.06 37.91 0.74
N ILE A 17 8.45 36.87 1.47
CA ILE A 17 7.72 35.60 1.43
C ILE A 17 6.56 35.75 2.40
N ASN A 18 5.40 36.11 1.87
CA ASN A 18 4.13 36.00 2.56
C ASN A 18 3.18 35.22 1.66
N PHE A 19 2.87 33.99 2.05
CA PHE A 19 1.49 33.50 2.20
C PHE A 19 1.53 32.33 3.20
N SER A 20 1.19 32.62 4.46
CA SER A 20 0.73 31.61 5.41
C SER A 20 -0.52 30.97 4.80
N SER A 21 -0.50 29.68 4.50
CA SER A 21 -1.75 28.94 4.36
C SER A 21 -2.36 28.86 5.76
N ASP A 22 -3.42 29.62 6.02
CA ASP A 22 -4.03 29.67 7.35
C ASP A 22 -4.43 28.25 7.79
N GLU A 23 -3.79 27.79 8.87
CA GLU A 23 -4.16 26.56 9.56
C GLU A 23 -5.54 26.76 10.20
N ILE A 24 -6.44 25.82 9.98
CA ILE A 24 -7.80 25.83 10.54
C ILE A 24 -7.82 24.85 11.72
N THR A 25 -8.19 25.33 12.91
CA THR A 25 -8.48 24.47 14.07
C THR A 25 -9.98 24.36 14.25
N ILE A 26 -10.48 23.13 14.41
CA ILE A 26 -11.90 22.81 14.58
C ILE A 26 -12.04 21.96 15.83
N GLU A 27 -12.63 22.54 16.86
CA GLU A 27 -12.86 21.88 18.14
C GLU A 27 -13.90 20.75 17.98
N ALA A 28 -13.58 19.55 18.45
CA ALA A 28 -14.40 18.37 18.23
C ALA A 28 -15.72 18.41 19.01
N GLU A 29 -15.76 19.08 20.16
CA GLU A 29 -16.95 19.23 20.97
C GLU A 29 -18.05 20.09 20.33
N ASN A 30 -17.70 20.83 19.25
CA ASN A 30 -18.67 21.58 18.43
C ASN A 30 -19.23 20.73 17.28
N GLY A 31 -18.81 19.48 17.14
CA GLY A 31 -19.28 18.55 16.12
C GLY A 31 -20.64 17.94 16.41
N VAL A 32 -21.15 17.20 15.42
CA VAL A 32 -22.29 16.28 15.58
C VAL A 32 -21.77 15.01 16.25
N LEU A 33 -22.37 14.66 17.39
CA LEU A 33 -22.00 13.52 18.21
C LEU A 33 -23.05 12.41 18.05
N ASN A 34 -22.61 11.20 17.70
CA ASN A 34 -23.45 10.01 17.63
C ASN A 34 -22.92 8.98 18.62
N GLY A 35 -23.66 8.68 19.70
CA GLY A 35 -23.22 7.76 20.76
C GLY A 35 -22.12 8.32 21.69
N THR A 36 -21.38 9.35 21.25
CA THR A 36 -20.35 10.07 22.01
C THR A 36 -20.91 11.29 22.75
N TYR A 37 -20.14 11.89 23.67
CA TYR A 37 -20.55 13.07 24.44
C TYR A 37 -19.37 14.00 24.76
N VAL A 38 -19.67 15.26 25.11
CA VAL A 38 -18.65 16.23 25.53
C VAL A 38 -18.30 16.04 27.01
N ALA A 39 -17.02 15.88 27.30
CA ALA A 39 -16.47 15.76 28.65
C ALA A 39 -15.47 16.89 28.96
N ARG A 40 -15.17 17.09 30.25
CA ARG A 40 -14.32 18.18 30.77
C ARG A 40 -13.39 17.75 31.91
N GLN A 41 -13.39 16.46 32.24
CA GLN A 41 -12.76 15.93 33.44
C GLN A 41 -11.25 15.71 33.24
N PHE A 42 -10.85 15.30 32.03
CA PHE A 42 -9.46 15.09 31.67
C PHE A 42 -8.79 16.45 31.37
N PRO A 43 -7.70 16.83 32.05
CA PRO A 43 -7.12 18.16 31.89
C PRO A 43 -6.31 18.31 30.59
N GLY A 44 -6.23 19.54 30.08
CA GLY A 44 -5.32 19.93 28.99
C GLY A 44 -5.91 19.93 27.57
N TYR A 45 -7.24 19.84 27.44
CA TYR A 45 -7.96 20.04 26.17
C TYR A 45 -7.95 21.51 25.71
N GLN A 46 -8.24 21.74 24.43
CA GLN A 46 -8.50 23.06 23.86
C GLN A 46 -10.00 23.36 23.81
N GLY A 47 -10.37 24.61 23.53
CA GLY A 47 -11.77 25.00 23.51
C GLY A 47 -12.47 24.88 24.88
N THR A 48 -13.64 24.24 24.88
CA THR A 48 -14.56 24.17 26.02
C THR A 48 -14.75 22.76 26.57
N GLY A 49 -14.15 21.76 25.95
CA GLY A 49 -14.20 20.36 26.34
C GLY A 49 -13.48 19.49 25.32
N TYR A 50 -13.76 18.20 25.37
CA TYR A 50 -13.33 17.22 24.38
C TYR A 50 -14.43 16.17 24.21
N VAL A 51 -14.37 15.36 23.15
CA VAL A 51 -15.32 14.27 22.91
C VAL A 51 -14.79 12.96 23.49
N ASP A 52 -15.67 12.27 24.22
CA ASP A 52 -15.46 10.96 24.85
C ASP A 52 -16.64 10.02 24.49
N GLY A 53 -16.57 8.75 24.92
CA GLY A 53 -17.64 7.77 24.77
C GLY A 53 -17.63 7.03 23.43
N PHE A 54 -16.45 6.79 22.85
CA PHE A 54 -16.29 5.92 21.68
C PHE A 54 -16.26 4.44 22.13
N ASP A 55 -17.40 3.90 22.56
CA ASP A 55 -17.50 2.63 23.26
C ASP A 55 -18.13 1.52 22.42
N LYS A 56 -19.12 1.87 21.59
CA LYS A 56 -19.95 0.97 20.78
C LYS A 56 -19.70 1.19 19.29
N ASP A 57 -19.97 0.14 18.52
CA ASP A 57 -19.91 0.23 17.06
C ASP A 57 -20.92 1.26 16.54
N GLY A 58 -20.44 2.17 15.69
CA GLY A 58 -21.21 3.31 15.18
C GLY A 58 -21.01 4.63 15.94
N ASP A 59 -20.36 4.60 17.11
CA ASP A 59 -20.04 5.83 17.84
C ASP A 59 -19.11 6.72 17.01
N SER A 60 -19.41 8.02 16.93
CA SER A 60 -18.65 8.95 16.09
C SER A 60 -18.78 10.41 16.49
N CYS A 61 -17.74 11.17 16.13
CA CYS A 61 -17.74 12.63 16.13
C CYS A 61 -17.53 13.13 14.70
N SER A 62 -18.41 14.01 14.22
CA SER A 62 -18.34 14.59 12.88
C SER A 62 -18.34 16.11 12.95
N VAL A 63 -17.29 16.75 12.44
CA VAL A 63 -17.20 18.20 12.32
C VAL A 63 -17.44 18.64 10.88
N THR A 64 -18.01 19.83 10.71
CA THR A 64 -18.29 20.42 9.40
C THR A 64 -17.67 21.79 9.32
N PHE A 65 -17.01 22.08 8.20
CA PHE A 65 -16.25 23.32 8.00
C PHE A 65 -16.13 23.62 6.51
N GLU A 66 -15.59 24.79 6.17
CA GLU A 66 -15.41 25.21 4.78
C GLU A 66 -13.94 25.46 4.43
N VAL A 67 -13.55 25.12 3.19
CA VAL A 67 -12.26 25.51 2.62
C VAL A 67 -12.45 26.23 1.29
N LYS A 68 -11.55 27.17 0.98
CA LYS A 68 -11.66 28.01 -0.22
C LYS A 68 -11.22 27.33 -1.51
N GLU A 69 -10.49 26.21 -1.43
CA GLU A 69 -9.91 25.55 -2.57
C GLU A 69 -10.01 24.04 -2.42
N SER A 70 -10.36 23.34 -3.51
CA SER A 70 -10.24 21.89 -3.55
C SER A 70 -8.78 21.48 -3.55
N GLY A 71 -8.42 20.43 -2.83
CA GLY A 71 -7.05 19.94 -2.79
C GLY A 71 -6.80 18.97 -1.64
N MET A 72 -5.54 18.62 -1.45
CA MET A 72 -5.11 17.81 -0.33
C MET A 72 -4.72 18.71 0.85
N TYR A 73 -5.06 18.28 2.06
CA TYR A 73 -4.78 18.99 3.29
C TYR A 73 -4.12 18.05 4.29
N GLU A 74 -3.12 18.54 5.01
CA GLU A 74 -2.54 17.87 6.17
C GLU A 74 -3.54 17.90 7.31
N LEU A 75 -3.81 16.73 7.90
CA LEU A 75 -4.66 16.59 9.08
C LEU A 75 -3.81 16.24 10.30
N MET A 76 -3.90 17.07 11.33
CA MET A 76 -3.44 16.78 12.69
C MET A 76 -4.67 16.60 13.59
N ILE A 77 -4.64 15.62 14.48
CA ILE A 77 -5.72 15.37 15.43
C ILE A 77 -5.20 15.57 16.84
N GLY A 78 -5.84 16.47 17.59
CA GLY A 78 -5.66 16.58 19.03
C GLY A 78 -6.38 15.43 19.73
N TYR A 79 -5.66 14.67 20.55
CA TYR A 79 -6.21 13.49 21.19
C TYR A 79 -5.52 13.16 22.51
N ALA A 80 -6.14 12.30 23.32
CA ALA A 80 -5.49 11.54 24.37
C ALA A 80 -5.92 10.07 24.28
N ALA A 81 -5.00 9.14 24.58
CA ALA A 81 -5.28 7.70 24.62
C ALA A 81 -4.80 7.12 25.95
N PRO A 82 -5.50 7.44 27.07
CA PRO A 82 -5.06 7.04 28.41
C PRO A 82 -5.13 5.52 28.61
N TYR A 83 -5.96 4.83 27.81
CA TYR A 83 -6.22 3.39 27.89
C TYR A 83 -5.32 2.55 26.96
N GLY A 84 -4.15 3.06 26.57
CA GLY A 84 -3.21 2.38 25.66
C GLY A 84 -3.44 2.72 24.19
N TYR A 85 -2.60 2.17 23.31
CA TYR A 85 -2.70 2.34 21.85
C TYR A 85 -4.11 2.05 21.32
N LYS A 86 -4.59 2.86 20.37
CA LYS A 86 -5.90 2.71 19.71
C LYS A 86 -5.81 3.01 18.22
N GLU A 87 -6.76 2.50 17.46
CA GLU A 87 -6.99 2.85 16.07
C GLU A 87 -8.45 3.20 15.85
N ASN A 88 -8.73 4.30 15.15
CA ASN A 88 -10.11 4.66 14.77
C ASN A 88 -10.17 5.13 13.32
N SER A 89 -11.31 4.92 12.69
CA SER A 89 -11.47 5.12 11.25
C SER A 89 -11.77 6.58 10.94
N LEU A 90 -10.99 7.16 10.03
CA LEU A 90 -11.18 8.52 9.53
C LEU A 90 -11.99 8.49 8.24
N TYR A 91 -13.04 9.30 8.21
CA TYR A 91 -13.86 9.54 7.02
C TYR A 91 -13.83 11.02 6.67
N VAL A 92 -13.84 11.31 5.37
CA VAL A 92 -13.92 12.66 4.83
C VAL A 92 -15.01 12.70 3.80
N ASN A 93 -16.01 13.57 4.00
CA ASN A 93 -17.20 13.63 3.14
C ASN A 93 -17.94 12.29 3.01
N GLY A 94 -17.89 11.44 4.04
CA GLY A 94 -18.49 10.11 4.05
C GLY A 94 -17.59 8.99 3.50
N GLU A 95 -16.45 9.32 2.89
CA GLU A 95 -15.53 8.36 2.27
C GLU A 95 -14.39 8.00 3.23
N PHE A 96 -14.09 6.70 3.36
CA PHE A 96 -13.02 6.22 4.22
C PHE A 96 -11.65 6.66 3.69
N GLN A 97 -10.80 7.16 4.59
CA GLN A 97 -9.45 7.61 4.25
C GLN A 97 -8.37 6.66 4.76
N THR A 98 -8.36 6.41 6.07
CA THR A 98 -7.39 5.52 6.74
C THR A 98 -7.84 5.21 8.17
N ASN A 99 -7.20 4.25 8.82
CA ASN A 99 -7.30 4.08 10.28
C ASN A 99 -6.22 4.93 10.95
N VAL A 100 -6.63 5.95 11.69
CA VAL A 100 -5.70 6.80 12.44
C VAL A 100 -5.22 6.02 13.65
N LYS A 101 -3.89 5.88 13.73
CA LYS A 101 -3.19 5.25 14.84
C LYS A 101 -2.96 6.26 15.95
N PHE A 102 -3.46 6.00 17.15
CA PHE A 102 -3.35 6.84 18.33
C PHE A 102 -2.41 6.17 19.36
N PRO A 103 -1.11 6.52 19.37
CA PRO A 103 -0.18 6.08 20.41
C PRO A 103 -0.69 6.39 21.82
N GLN A 104 -0.36 5.53 22.78
CA GLN A 104 -0.74 5.76 24.18
C GLN A 104 -0.23 7.13 24.66
N SER A 105 -1.13 7.91 25.27
CA SER A 105 -0.78 9.17 25.89
C SER A 105 -1.65 9.44 27.10
N GLN A 106 -1.02 9.75 28.23
CA GLN A 106 -1.67 10.14 29.49
C GLN A 106 -1.98 11.65 29.57
N LYS A 107 -1.80 12.38 28.46
CA LYS A 107 -2.08 13.82 28.31
C LYS A 107 -2.61 14.07 26.89
N PHE A 108 -3.32 15.17 26.68
CA PHE A 108 -3.60 15.61 25.32
C PHE A 108 -2.31 15.89 24.56
N THR A 109 -2.24 15.38 23.35
CA THR A 109 -1.13 15.52 22.39
C THR A 109 -1.72 15.56 20.98
N THR A 110 -0.86 15.56 19.97
CA THR A 110 -1.30 15.53 18.57
C THR A 110 -0.75 14.32 17.84
N VAL A 111 -1.51 13.83 16.87
CA VAL A 111 -1.04 12.86 15.89
C VAL A 111 -1.25 13.38 14.47
N TYR A 112 -0.30 13.12 13.59
CA TYR A 112 -0.46 13.35 12.16
C TYR A 112 -1.30 12.22 11.57
N ALA A 113 -2.48 12.57 11.05
CA ALA A 113 -3.44 11.65 10.45
C ALA A 113 -3.29 11.57 8.91
N GLY A 114 -2.20 12.13 8.37
CA GLY A 114 -1.91 12.07 6.94
C GLY A 114 -2.52 13.21 6.13
N LEU A 115 -2.64 12.95 4.83
CA LEU A 115 -3.24 13.85 3.85
C LEU A 115 -4.69 13.46 3.60
N ILE A 116 -5.59 14.43 3.57
CA ILE A 116 -7.02 14.24 3.28
C ILE A 116 -7.49 15.06 2.08
N PRO A 117 -8.37 14.53 1.22
CA PRO A 117 -8.96 15.27 0.11
C PRO A 117 -10.12 16.15 0.59
N LEU A 118 -10.05 17.46 0.33
CA LEU A 118 -11.15 18.39 0.58
C LEU A 118 -11.61 19.05 -0.72
N LYS A 119 -12.91 19.35 -0.80
CA LYS A 119 -13.55 20.06 -1.91
C LYS A 119 -13.69 21.54 -1.55
N ASN A 120 -13.71 22.44 -2.54
CA ASN A 120 -14.10 23.84 -2.31
C ASN A 120 -15.49 23.89 -1.65
N GLY A 121 -15.64 24.72 -0.63
CA GLY A 121 -16.86 24.87 0.14
C GLY A 121 -16.92 23.90 1.32
N LYS A 122 -18.12 23.39 1.59
CA LYS A 122 -18.44 22.61 2.78
C LYS A 122 -17.88 21.20 2.72
N ASN A 123 -17.19 20.79 3.78
CA ASN A 123 -16.65 19.44 3.97
C ASN A 123 -16.99 18.90 5.36
N THR A 124 -16.95 17.58 5.50
CA THR A 124 -17.04 16.89 6.79
C THR A 124 -15.79 16.07 7.06
N ILE A 125 -15.34 16.08 8.32
CA ILE A 125 -14.37 15.11 8.86
C ILE A 125 -15.06 14.36 9.99
N SER A 126 -14.98 13.03 9.95
CA SER A 126 -15.56 12.16 10.96
C SER A 126 -14.53 11.18 11.49
N ILE A 127 -14.46 11.05 12.81
CA ILE A 127 -13.82 9.90 13.45
C ILE A 127 -14.91 8.96 13.91
N VAL A 128 -14.86 7.74 13.41
CA VAL A 128 -15.78 6.65 13.75
C VAL A 128 -15.03 5.61 14.54
N LYS A 129 -15.64 5.14 15.63
CA LYS A 129 -15.12 4.10 16.50
C LYS A 129 -14.74 2.86 15.66
N SER A 130 -13.47 2.47 15.77
CA SER A 130 -12.99 1.13 15.41
C SER A 130 -12.61 0.40 16.69
N TRP A 131 -11.45 0.72 17.27
CA TRP A 131 -11.07 0.21 18.59
C TRP A 131 -11.75 0.99 19.70
N GLY A 132 -12.02 2.29 19.51
CA GLY A 132 -12.67 3.16 20.50
C GLY A 132 -11.74 3.67 21.59
N TRP A 133 -12.30 3.94 22.78
CA TRP A 133 -11.60 4.19 24.05
C TRP A 133 -10.43 5.18 23.93
N PHE A 134 -10.70 6.36 23.38
CA PHE A 134 -9.78 7.49 23.29
C PHE A 134 -10.57 8.80 23.42
N LEU A 135 -9.85 9.89 23.68
CA LEU A 135 -10.41 11.23 23.84
C LEU A 135 -10.04 12.07 22.62
N LEU A 136 -11.02 12.73 22.01
CA LEU A 136 -10.83 13.55 20.81
C LEU A 136 -11.00 15.03 21.16
N ASP A 137 -9.96 15.83 20.93
CA ASP A 137 -9.90 17.25 21.29
C ASP A 137 -10.31 18.13 20.10
N TYR A 138 -9.51 18.10 19.02
CA TYR A 138 -9.72 18.95 17.86
C TYR A 138 -9.14 18.35 16.58
N PHE A 139 -9.51 18.95 15.45
CA PHE A 139 -8.89 18.75 14.15
C PHE A 139 -8.12 20.01 13.75
N LYS A 140 -6.87 19.86 13.33
CA LYS A 140 -6.06 20.91 12.73
C LYS A 140 -5.79 20.58 11.29
N ILE A 141 -6.12 21.50 10.40
CA ILE A 141 -6.04 21.28 8.97
C ILE A 141 -5.25 22.39 8.32
N LYS A 142 -4.32 22.00 7.44
CA LYS A 142 -3.50 22.92 6.68
C LYS A 142 -3.42 22.46 5.23
N LYS A 143 -3.54 23.37 4.28
CA LYS A 143 -3.40 23.02 2.86
C LYS A 143 -2.02 22.40 2.62
N ALA A 144 -2.00 21.24 1.97
CA ALA A 144 -0.77 20.50 1.72
C ALA A 144 -0.17 20.86 0.36
N GLU A 145 1.15 20.87 0.30
CA GLU A 145 1.87 20.73 -0.96
C GLU A 145 2.05 19.23 -1.24
N ILE A 146 1.50 18.77 -2.36
CA ILE A 146 1.65 17.38 -2.77
C ILE A 146 2.92 17.25 -3.58
N PRO A 147 3.81 16.28 -3.27
CA PRO A 147 4.98 16.03 -4.09
C PRO A 147 4.57 15.79 -5.53
N THR A 148 5.29 16.40 -6.46
CA THR A 148 5.13 16.07 -7.87
C THR A 148 5.46 14.58 -8.04
N MET A 149 4.48 13.81 -8.54
CA MET A 149 4.67 12.41 -8.89
C MET A 149 5.59 12.36 -10.12
N ASN A 150 6.83 11.96 -9.91
CA ASN A 150 7.86 11.88 -10.94
C ASN A 150 8.67 10.58 -10.75
N PRO A 151 8.02 9.41 -10.94
CA PRO A 151 8.70 8.14 -10.80
C PRO A 151 9.79 7.98 -11.86
N THR A 152 10.90 7.36 -11.48
CA THR A 152 11.89 6.92 -12.46
C THR A 152 11.38 5.68 -13.21
N ASN A 153 11.67 5.58 -14.49
CA ASN A 153 11.46 4.36 -15.27
C ASN A 153 12.68 3.43 -15.24
N LYS A 154 13.79 3.84 -14.62
CA LYS A 154 14.99 3.00 -14.53
C LYS A 154 14.80 1.94 -13.45
N LEU A 155 14.84 0.68 -13.86
CA LEU A 155 14.77 -0.47 -12.94
C LEU A 155 16.02 -0.59 -12.07
N VAL A 156 15.86 -1.09 -10.85
CA VAL A 156 16.95 -1.35 -9.89
C VAL A 156 17.81 -2.55 -10.31
N THR A 157 17.21 -3.50 -11.01
CA THR A 157 17.90 -4.66 -11.57
C THR A 157 18.89 -4.20 -12.66
N PRO A 158 20.20 -4.46 -12.53
CA PRO A 158 21.16 -4.11 -13.58
C PRO A 158 20.92 -4.94 -14.84
N ASN A 159 20.96 -4.28 -16.01
CA ASN A 159 20.68 -4.89 -17.31
C ASN A 159 19.34 -5.68 -17.32
N PRO A 160 18.21 -5.01 -17.02
CA PRO A 160 16.91 -5.66 -17.03
C PRO A 160 16.62 -6.20 -18.44
N SER A 161 15.82 -7.26 -18.53
CA SER A 161 15.27 -7.72 -19.80
C SER A 161 14.56 -6.57 -20.52
N LYS A 162 14.53 -6.62 -21.86
CA LYS A 162 13.90 -5.56 -22.66
C LYS A 162 12.41 -5.45 -22.33
N GLU A 163 11.76 -6.57 -22.08
CA GLU A 163 10.35 -6.68 -21.72
C GLU A 163 10.08 -6.05 -20.34
N ALA A 164 10.93 -6.29 -19.34
CA ALA A 164 10.77 -5.66 -18.03
C ALA A 164 10.95 -4.15 -18.10
N GLN A 165 11.97 -3.67 -18.83
CA GLN A 165 12.16 -2.22 -19.04
C GLN A 165 10.97 -1.59 -19.78
N LYS A 166 10.47 -2.25 -20.84
CA LYS A 166 9.32 -1.78 -21.61
C LYS A 166 8.03 -1.74 -20.77
N LEU A 167 7.82 -2.71 -19.89
CA LEU A 167 6.71 -2.68 -18.94
C LEU A 167 6.85 -1.50 -17.96
N MET A 168 8.04 -1.27 -17.38
CA MET A 168 8.26 -0.13 -16.49
C MET A 168 8.04 1.22 -17.18
N ASP A 169 8.54 1.37 -18.41
CA ASP A 169 8.31 2.57 -19.24
C ASP A 169 6.82 2.81 -19.47
N TYR A 170 6.07 1.75 -19.77
CA TYR A 170 4.63 1.83 -19.93
C TYR A 170 3.92 2.27 -18.64
N LEU A 171 4.24 1.65 -17.50
CA LEU A 171 3.66 1.99 -16.20
C LEU A 171 3.91 3.46 -15.84
N VAL A 172 5.13 3.97 -16.07
CA VAL A 172 5.45 5.39 -15.87
C VAL A 172 4.67 6.29 -16.84
N SER A 173 4.48 5.87 -18.10
CA SER A 173 3.77 6.68 -19.11
C SER A 173 2.29 6.93 -18.79
N ILE A 174 1.64 5.98 -18.11
CA ILE A 174 0.23 6.03 -17.72
C ILE A 174 0.01 6.60 -16.31
N TYR A 175 1.05 6.65 -15.48
CA TYR A 175 0.92 7.11 -14.10
C TYR A 175 0.41 8.55 -14.01
N GLY A 176 -0.58 8.77 -13.15
CA GLY A 176 -1.27 10.06 -13.05
C GLY A 176 -2.36 10.30 -14.13
N LYS A 177 -2.60 9.35 -15.04
CA LYS A 177 -3.58 9.48 -16.14
C LYS A 177 -4.60 8.35 -16.17
N TYR A 178 -4.17 7.13 -15.89
CA TYR A 178 -4.99 5.92 -15.94
C TYR A 178 -4.62 4.98 -14.78
N THR A 179 -5.46 3.97 -14.56
CA THR A 179 -5.17 2.83 -13.68
C THR A 179 -5.34 1.52 -14.46
N LEU A 180 -4.48 0.53 -14.21
CA LEU A 180 -4.65 -0.80 -14.78
C LEU A 180 -5.60 -1.64 -13.91
N SER A 181 -6.52 -2.34 -14.56
CA SER A 181 -7.33 -3.36 -13.89
C SER A 181 -6.51 -4.62 -13.59
N GLY A 182 -6.68 -5.18 -12.40
CA GLY A 182 -6.00 -6.42 -12.00
C GLY A 182 -6.91 -7.35 -11.20
N GLN A 183 -6.68 -8.64 -11.38
CA GLN A 183 -7.37 -9.72 -10.67
C GLN A 183 -6.37 -10.80 -10.25
N MET A 184 -6.41 -11.22 -9.00
CA MET A 184 -5.70 -12.40 -8.52
C MET A 184 -6.44 -13.65 -8.99
N GLY A 185 -5.70 -14.57 -9.62
CA GLY A 185 -6.23 -15.86 -10.07
C GLY A 185 -6.64 -15.87 -11.55
N TYR A 186 -6.10 -16.83 -12.29
CA TYR A 186 -6.35 -16.99 -13.72
C TYR A 186 -7.83 -17.28 -14.01
N LYS A 187 -8.47 -18.18 -13.26
CA LYS A 187 -9.90 -18.51 -13.44
C LYS A 187 -10.81 -17.32 -13.11
N ASP A 188 -10.45 -16.56 -12.09
CA ASP A 188 -11.15 -15.37 -11.63
C ASP A 188 -11.12 -14.28 -12.71
N ALA A 189 -9.99 -14.12 -13.41
CA ALA A 189 -9.88 -13.23 -14.56
C ALA A 189 -10.83 -13.63 -15.72
N PHE A 190 -11.04 -14.92 -15.97
CA PHE A 190 -12.03 -15.40 -16.95
C PHE A 190 -13.48 -15.21 -16.46
N TRP A 191 -13.72 -15.32 -15.16
CA TRP A 191 -15.02 -14.99 -14.60
C TRP A 191 -15.37 -13.52 -14.83
N ILE A 192 -14.43 -12.60 -14.60
CA ILE A 192 -14.58 -11.17 -14.91
C ILE A 192 -14.93 -10.97 -16.40
N TRP A 193 -14.21 -11.64 -17.31
CA TRP A 193 -14.51 -11.55 -18.74
C TRP A 193 -15.94 -12.01 -19.06
N ASN A 194 -16.40 -13.12 -18.49
CA ASN A 194 -17.76 -13.63 -18.72
C ASN A 194 -18.86 -12.65 -18.32
N ILE A 195 -18.61 -11.74 -17.36
CA ILE A 195 -19.61 -10.78 -16.90
C ILE A 195 -19.43 -9.38 -17.48
N THR A 196 -18.26 -9.03 -18.02
CA THR A 196 -17.95 -7.67 -18.47
C THR A 196 -17.55 -7.57 -19.95
N ASP A 197 -17.32 -8.70 -20.62
CA ASP A 197 -16.68 -8.82 -21.94
C ASP A 197 -15.25 -8.24 -22.00
N LYS A 198 -14.63 -8.00 -20.83
CA LYS A 198 -13.30 -7.40 -20.67
C LYS A 198 -12.45 -8.26 -19.74
N PHE A 199 -11.21 -8.51 -20.15
CA PHE A 199 -10.23 -9.13 -19.26
C PHE A 199 -9.51 -8.05 -18.45
N PRO A 200 -9.15 -8.32 -17.17
CA PRO A 200 -8.24 -7.45 -16.44
C PRO A 200 -6.91 -7.29 -17.19
N ALA A 201 -6.26 -6.13 -17.10
CA ALA A 201 -4.96 -5.92 -17.71
C ALA A 201 -3.86 -6.77 -17.05
N ILE A 202 -3.96 -6.96 -15.73
CA ILE A 202 -3.00 -7.72 -14.91
C ILE A 202 -3.67 -8.97 -14.34
N CYS A 203 -2.98 -10.11 -14.42
CA CYS A 203 -3.35 -11.31 -13.66
C CYS A 203 -2.30 -11.57 -12.58
N GLY A 204 -2.76 -11.76 -11.35
CA GLY A 204 -1.95 -12.13 -10.20
C GLY A 204 -1.85 -13.64 -10.02
N PHE A 205 -0.67 -14.11 -9.62
CA PHE A 205 -0.32 -15.52 -9.40
C PHE A 205 0.52 -15.68 -8.12
N ASP A 206 0.68 -16.91 -7.64
CA ASP A 206 1.40 -17.20 -6.39
C ASP A 206 2.44 -18.31 -6.51
N MET A 207 3.65 -18.03 -6.01
CA MET A 207 4.71 -19.03 -5.90
C MET A 207 4.54 -20.01 -4.73
N MET A 208 3.47 -19.87 -3.93
CA MET A 208 3.17 -20.64 -2.71
C MET A 208 3.43 -22.14 -2.87
N ASP A 209 2.82 -22.76 -3.88
CA ASP A 209 2.83 -24.21 -4.09
C ASP A 209 4.08 -24.74 -4.81
N TYR A 210 5.02 -23.84 -5.13
CA TYR A 210 6.39 -24.21 -5.49
C TYR A 210 7.34 -24.19 -4.27
N SER A 211 6.89 -23.76 -3.09
CA SER A 211 7.71 -23.78 -1.87
C SER A 211 8.07 -25.23 -1.51
N PRO A 212 9.36 -25.60 -1.34
CA PRO A 212 9.76 -26.98 -1.07
C PRO A 212 9.03 -27.64 0.11
N SER A 213 8.75 -26.90 1.20
CA SER A 213 8.01 -27.43 2.35
C SER A 213 6.58 -27.86 2.02
N ARG A 214 5.94 -27.28 0.98
CA ARG A 214 4.63 -27.70 0.47
C ARG A 214 4.77 -28.81 -0.57
N VAL A 215 5.76 -28.73 -1.47
CA VAL A 215 6.04 -29.75 -2.48
C VAL A 215 6.35 -31.10 -1.83
N GLU A 216 7.13 -31.11 -0.74
CA GLU A 216 7.41 -32.30 0.09
C GLU A 216 6.13 -32.98 0.63
N ARG A 217 5.01 -32.25 0.67
CA ARG A 217 3.70 -32.71 1.13
C ARG A 217 2.69 -32.89 0.00
N GLY A 218 3.16 -32.90 -1.25
CA GLY A 218 2.37 -33.19 -2.43
C GLY A 218 1.66 -31.98 -3.06
N ALA A 219 1.97 -30.75 -2.64
CA ALA A 219 1.49 -29.57 -3.35
C ALA A 219 2.12 -29.49 -4.75
N SER A 220 1.35 -28.95 -5.70
CA SER A 220 1.80 -28.70 -7.07
C SER A 220 1.06 -27.49 -7.62
N SER A 221 1.68 -26.75 -8.52
CA SER A 221 1.12 -25.53 -9.10
C SER A 221 1.28 -25.51 -10.62
N ARG A 222 0.35 -24.81 -11.27
CA ARG A 222 0.36 -24.48 -12.70
C ARG A 222 0.51 -22.97 -12.96
N ASP A 223 0.77 -22.18 -11.92
CA ASP A 223 0.76 -20.72 -12.02
C ASP A 223 1.80 -20.20 -13.01
N VAL A 224 2.94 -20.87 -13.16
CA VAL A 224 3.95 -20.51 -14.17
C VAL A 224 3.42 -20.73 -15.59
N GLU A 225 2.78 -21.86 -15.84
CA GLU A 225 2.17 -22.17 -17.13
C GLU A 225 1.05 -21.18 -17.47
N ASP A 226 0.17 -20.90 -16.51
CA ASP A 226 -0.96 -20.00 -16.69
C ASP A 226 -0.50 -18.53 -16.84
N ALA A 227 0.59 -18.14 -16.18
CA ALA A 227 1.22 -16.82 -16.37
C ALA A 227 1.86 -16.66 -17.76
N ILE A 228 2.49 -17.71 -18.29
CA ILE A 228 3.02 -17.71 -19.67
C ILE A 228 1.88 -17.58 -20.67
N ASP A 229 0.77 -18.30 -20.45
CA ASP A 229 -0.42 -18.18 -21.30
C ASP A 229 -1.02 -16.77 -21.25
N TRP A 230 -1.16 -16.20 -20.05
CA TRP A 230 -1.66 -14.83 -19.88
C TRP A 230 -0.79 -13.78 -20.58
N TRP A 231 0.53 -13.88 -20.45
CA TRP A 231 1.47 -13.04 -21.20
C TRP A 231 1.33 -13.23 -22.72
N ASN A 232 1.10 -14.46 -23.17
CA ASN A 232 0.87 -14.76 -24.58
C ASN A 232 -0.43 -14.16 -25.12
N MET A 233 -1.44 -14.03 -24.27
CA MET A 233 -2.68 -13.30 -24.53
C MET A 233 -2.54 -11.77 -24.45
N GLY A 234 -1.32 -11.25 -24.19
CA GLY A 234 -1.01 -9.82 -24.13
C GLY A 234 -1.23 -9.18 -22.76
N GLY A 235 -1.49 -9.95 -21.70
CA GLY A 235 -1.70 -9.43 -20.35
C GLY A 235 -0.40 -9.27 -19.55
N ILE A 236 -0.46 -8.48 -18.47
CA ILE A 236 0.66 -8.26 -17.54
C ILE A 236 0.59 -9.30 -16.42
N VAL A 237 1.76 -9.76 -15.95
CA VAL A 237 1.89 -10.79 -14.92
C VAL A 237 2.41 -10.17 -13.61
N GLN A 238 1.69 -10.43 -12.51
CA GLN A 238 2.17 -10.20 -11.15
C GLN A 238 2.35 -11.54 -10.44
N PHE A 239 3.45 -11.70 -9.71
CA PHE A 239 3.63 -12.82 -8.79
C PHE A 239 3.89 -12.31 -7.37
N GLN A 240 3.19 -12.91 -6.43
CA GLN A 240 3.58 -12.90 -5.01
C GLN A 240 4.07 -14.28 -4.58
N TRP A 241 4.47 -14.38 -3.32
CA TRP A 241 4.90 -15.64 -2.75
C TRP A 241 4.45 -15.75 -1.30
N HIS A 242 3.37 -16.51 -1.06
CA HIS A 242 3.07 -16.99 0.29
C HIS A 242 4.08 -18.07 0.68
N TRP A 243 5.29 -17.64 1.04
CA TRP A 243 6.41 -18.51 1.32
C TRP A 243 6.11 -19.38 2.54
N ASN A 244 5.84 -20.66 2.32
CA ASN A 244 5.59 -21.59 3.41
C ASN A 244 6.91 -21.92 4.10
N ALA A 245 7.03 -21.67 5.41
CA ALA A 245 8.31 -21.74 6.12
C ALA A 245 9.07 -23.05 5.82
N PRO A 246 10.40 -23.00 5.61
CA PRO A 246 11.16 -24.16 5.15
C PRO A 246 11.16 -25.34 6.16
N LYS A 247 11.04 -25.03 7.45
CA LYS A 247 10.96 -25.97 8.59
C LYS A 247 10.17 -25.35 9.74
N GLY A 248 9.98 -26.12 10.83
CA GLY A 248 9.34 -25.63 12.06
C GLY A 248 7.82 -25.54 11.99
N LEU A 249 7.19 -26.17 11.00
CA LEU A 249 5.73 -26.23 10.87
C LEU A 249 5.12 -27.00 12.05
N TYR A 250 4.15 -26.40 12.74
CA TYR A 250 3.51 -27.07 13.89
C TYR A 250 2.65 -28.26 13.47
N ASP A 251 1.91 -28.11 12.37
CA ASP A 251 1.04 -29.14 11.80
C ASP A 251 0.06 -29.78 12.80
N THR A 252 -0.63 -28.91 13.53
CA THR A 252 -1.68 -29.26 14.50
C THR A 252 -3.00 -28.59 14.10
N PRO A 253 -4.17 -29.02 14.60
CA PRO A 253 -5.46 -28.39 14.27
C PRO A 253 -5.44 -26.86 14.41
N GLY A 254 -5.84 -26.15 13.35
CA GLY A 254 -5.80 -24.68 13.25
C GLY A 254 -4.43 -24.08 12.87
N LYS A 255 -3.41 -24.92 12.70
CA LYS A 255 -2.01 -24.60 12.35
C LYS A 255 -1.45 -25.66 11.39
N GLU A 256 -2.29 -26.12 10.48
CA GLU A 256 -1.96 -27.15 9.50
C GLU A 256 -0.74 -26.71 8.67
N TRP A 257 0.05 -27.68 8.19
CA TRP A 257 1.29 -27.39 7.44
C TRP A 257 1.11 -26.42 6.25
N TRP A 258 -0.07 -26.43 5.61
CA TRP A 258 -0.40 -25.59 4.46
C TRP A 258 -0.61 -24.11 4.86
N ARG A 259 -0.72 -23.83 6.17
CA ARG A 259 -0.74 -22.47 6.74
C ARG A 259 0.65 -21.96 7.09
N GLY A 260 1.71 -22.71 6.76
CA GLY A 260 3.08 -22.50 7.23
C GLY A 260 3.76 -21.18 6.84
N PHE A 261 3.11 -20.35 6.02
CA PHE A 261 3.51 -18.97 5.78
C PHE A 261 3.14 -18.03 6.96
N TYR A 262 2.13 -18.37 7.76
CA TYR A 262 1.75 -17.59 8.94
C TYR A 262 2.72 -17.82 10.12
N THR A 263 3.05 -16.73 10.82
CA THR A 263 3.83 -16.72 12.06
C THR A 263 3.24 -17.66 13.12
N ASN A 264 1.91 -17.77 13.21
CA ASN A 264 1.27 -18.63 14.21
C ASN A 264 1.33 -20.14 13.88
N ALA A 265 1.72 -20.50 12.65
CA ALA A 265 1.77 -21.87 12.12
C ALA A 265 3.20 -22.45 12.05
N THR A 266 4.22 -21.66 12.38
CA THR A 266 5.62 -22.09 12.38
C THR A 266 6.41 -21.56 13.58
N SER A 267 7.47 -22.27 13.96
CA SER A 267 8.50 -21.81 14.90
C SER A 267 9.74 -21.24 14.20
N PHE A 268 9.73 -21.12 12.87
CA PHE A 268 10.88 -20.67 12.08
C PHE A 268 11.36 -19.28 12.51
N ASP A 269 12.66 -19.17 12.79
CA ASP A 269 13.28 -17.94 13.30
C ASP A 269 14.28 -17.37 12.30
N ILE A 270 13.84 -16.36 11.55
CA ILE A 270 14.67 -15.68 10.55
C ILE A 270 15.86 -14.96 11.15
N GLU A 271 15.74 -14.45 12.37
CA GLU A 271 16.82 -13.73 13.03
C GLU A 271 17.93 -14.72 13.41
N TYR A 272 17.53 -15.88 13.94
CA TYR A 272 18.47 -16.98 14.20
C TYR A 272 19.21 -17.40 12.92
N ALA A 273 18.49 -17.61 11.82
CA ALA A 273 19.09 -17.99 10.54
C ALA A 273 20.13 -16.97 10.05
N PHE A 274 19.85 -15.66 10.13
CA PHE A 274 20.80 -14.63 9.73
C PHE A 274 21.99 -14.46 10.68
N ASN A 275 21.84 -14.82 11.95
CA ASN A 275 22.94 -14.78 12.92
C ASN A 275 23.84 -16.03 12.85
N HIS A 276 23.40 -17.08 12.16
CA HIS A 276 24.11 -18.37 12.01
C HIS A 276 24.06 -18.85 10.56
N PRO A 277 24.78 -18.20 9.62
CA PRO A 277 24.72 -18.52 8.19
C PRO A 277 25.17 -19.95 7.84
N GLU A 278 25.91 -20.62 8.72
CA GLU A 278 26.28 -22.03 8.62
C GLU A 278 25.16 -23.02 9.00
N SER A 279 24.11 -22.52 9.66
CA SER A 279 22.97 -23.30 10.15
C SER A 279 22.18 -23.96 9.01
N GLU A 280 21.44 -25.00 9.37
CA GLU A 280 20.44 -25.60 8.48
C GLU A 280 19.37 -24.58 8.08
N ASP A 281 18.93 -23.73 9.01
CA ASP A 281 17.88 -22.73 8.80
C ASP A 281 18.24 -21.75 7.66
N TYR A 282 19.48 -21.23 7.65
CA TYR A 282 19.95 -20.38 6.56
C TYR A 282 20.07 -21.15 5.24
N LYS A 283 20.57 -22.39 5.26
CA LYS A 283 20.68 -23.24 4.06
C LYS A 283 19.31 -23.55 3.45
N LEU A 284 18.28 -23.74 4.28
CA LEU A 284 16.92 -23.98 3.82
C LEU A 284 16.26 -22.73 3.24
N ILE A 285 16.57 -21.53 3.76
CA ILE A 285 16.19 -20.27 3.10
C ILE A 285 16.77 -20.24 1.68
N ILE A 286 18.06 -20.52 1.53
CA ILE A 286 18.72 -20.55 0.20
C ILE A 286 18.09 -21.61 -0.71
N ARG A 287 17.83 -22.82 -0.19
CA ARG A 287 17.16 -23.90 -0.94
C ARG A 287 15.83 -23.43 -1.53
N ASP A 288 15.00 -22.80 -0.70
CA ASP A 288 13.68 -22.35 -1.11
C ASP A 288 13.77 -21.23 -2.16
N ILE A 289 14.67 -20.25 -1.98
CA ILE A 289 14.93 -19.22 -2.98
C ILE A 289 15.39 -19.83 -4.31
N ASP A 290 16.30 -20.81 -4.26
CA ASP A 290 16.81 -21.48 -5.45
C ASP A 290 15.71 -22.29 -6.15
N ALA A 291 14.77 -22.89 -5.41
CA ALA A 291 13.61 -23.57 -5.99
C ALA A 291 12.65 -22.59 -6.71
N ILE A 292 12.40 -21.41 -6.14
CA ILE A 292 11.62 -20.36 -6.80
C ILE A 292 12.37 -19.77 -8.00
N ALA A 293 13.70 -19.65 -7.92
CA ALA A 293 14.54 -19.18 -9.02
C ALA A 293 14.40 -20.07 -10.27
N VAL A 294 14.18 -21.39 -10.11
CA VAL A 294 13.88 -22.29 -11.23
C VAL A 294 12.60 -21.83 -11.96
N GLN A 295 11.55 -21.49 -11.22
CA GLN A 295 10.28 -21.05 -11.82
C GLN A 295 10.39 -19.67 -12.48
N LEU A 296 11.06 -18.73 -11.82
CA LEU A 296 11.32 -17.40 -12.38
C LEU A 296 12.18 -17.46 -13.65
N LYS A 297 13.13 -18.40 -13.74
CA LYS A 297 13.91 -18.65 -14.97
C LYS A 297 13.05 -19.16 -16.12
N ARG A 298 12.08 -20.04 -15.87
CA ARG A 298 11.12 -20.48 -16.90
C ARG A 298 10.34 -19.29 -17.48
N LEU A 299 9.91 -18.36 -16.62
CA LEU A 299 9.24 -17.13 -17.04
C LEU A 299 10.19 -16.19 -17.81
N GLN A 300 11.45 -16.09 -17.39
CA GLN A 300 12.47 -15.32 -18.11
C GLN A 300 12.76 -15.89 -19.50
N GLU A 301 12.88 -17.22 -19.62
CA GLU A 301 13.06 -17.91 -20.91
C GLU A 301 11.87 -17.68 -21.84
N ALA A 302 10.66 -17.61 -21.28
CA ALA A 302 9.43 -17.23 -21.99
C ALA A 302 9.29 -15.71 -22.22
N LYS A 303 10.31 -14.91 -21.87
CA LYS A 303 10.34 -13.44 -21.99
C LYS A 303 9.16 -12.75 -21.28
N VAL A 304 8.72 -13.30 -20.15
CA VAL A 304 7.64 -12.73 -19.34
C VAL A 304 8.26 -11.75 -18.33
N PRO A 305 7.97 -10.44 -18.40
CA PRO A 305 8.29 -9.52 -17.32
C PRO A 305 7.34 -9.73 -16.14
N ILE A 306 7.86 -9.65 -14.91
CA ILE A 306 7.11 -9.99 -13.70
C ILE A 306 7.09 -8.79 -12.75
N LEU A 307 5.89 -8.34 -12.37
CA LEU A 307 5.71 -7.54 -11.15
C LEU A 307 5.92 -8.46 -9.96
N TRP A 308 7.15 -8.48 -9.42
CA TRP A 308 7.60 -9.42 -8.41
C TRP A 308 7.44 -8.83 -7.01
N ARG A 309 6.51 -9.38 -6.24
CA ARG A 309 6.09 -8.88 -4.92
C ARG A 309 6.30 -9.93 -3.82
N PRO A 310 7.55 -10.31 -3.49
CA PRO A 310 7.84 -11.24 -2.41
C PRO A 310 7.68 -10.56 -1.05
N LEU A 311 7.65 -11.36 0.03
CA LEU A 311 7.66 -10.87 1.41
C LEU A 311 6.59 -9.80 1.69
N HIS A 312 5.41 -9.93 1.08
CA HIS A 312 4.32 -8.96 1.19
C HIS A 312 3.81 -8.83 2.64
N GLU A 313 3.20 -7.69 2.94
CA GLU A 313 2.59 -7.38 4.24
C GLU A 313 3.50 -7.55 5.46
N ALA A 314 4.82 -7.40 5.30
CA ALA A 314 5.80 -7.68 6.35
C ALA A 314 5.56 -6.89 7.65
N GLU A 315 5.12 -5.62 7.55
CA GLU A 315 4.82 -4.78 8.72
C GLU A 315 3.72 -5.35 9.60
N GLY A 316 2.79 -6.14 9.03
CA GLY A 316 1.70 -6.79 9.74
C GLY A 316 2.15 -7.92 10.68
N ARG A 317 3.35 -8.48 10.47
CA ARG A 317 3.98 -9.55 11.29
C ARG A 317 3.22 -10.87 11.35
N TRP A 318 2.08 -11.01 10.67
CA TRP A 318 1.32 -12.26 10.61
C TRP A 318 2.00 -13.31 9.73
N PHE A 319 2.93 -12.91 8.85
CA PHE A 319 3.79 -13.83 8.11
C PHE A 319 5.18 -13.94 8.73
N TRP A 320 5.81 -15.11 8.62
CA TRP A 320 7.06 -15.40 9.35
C TRP A 320 8.22 -14.48 8.95
N TRP A 321 8.25 -13.96 7.72
CA TRP A 321 9.27 -13.01 7.26
C TRP A 321 9.17 -11.63 7.93
N GLY A 322 8.01 -11.29 8.50
CA GLY A 322 7.81 -10.08 9.30
C GLY A 322 7.94 -10.31 10.82
N ALA A 323 7.93 -11.56 11.29
CA ALA A 323 7.79 -11.88 12.71
C ALA A 323 8.88 -11.28 13.61
N LYS A 324 10.12 -11.20 13.10
CA LYS A 324 11.29 -10.69 13.85
C LYS A 324 11.61 -9.21 13.59
N GLY A 325 10.65 -8.49 13.00
CA GLY A 325 10.75 -7.05 12.81
C GLY A 325 11.54 -6.60 11.58
N PRO A 326 11.70 -5.29 11.41
CA PRO A 326 12.13 -4.68 10.15
C PRO A 326 13.54 -5.09 9.71
N GLU A 327 14.51 -5.18 10.61
CA GLU A 327 15.90 -5.47 10.21
C GLU A 327 16.07 -6.89 9.65
N ALA A 328 15.42 -7.88 10.25
CA ALA A 328 15.46 -9.24 9.75
C ALA A 328 14.74 -9.36 8.38
N CYS A 329 13.61 -8.68 8.22
CA CYS A 329 12.89 -8.63 6.94
C CYS A 329 13.73 -7.97 5.83
N LYS A 330 14.37 -6.82 6.11
CA LYS A 330 15.25 -6.15 5.14
C LYS A 330 16.46 -7.00 4.73
N LYS A 331 17.06 -7.75 5.67
CA LYS A 331 18.12 -8.72 5.35
C LYS A 331 17.60 -9.80 4.40
N LEU A 332 16.39 -10.32 4.62
CA LEU A 332 15.77 -11.32 3.74
C LEU A 332 15.44 -10.76 2.35
N TRP A 333 14.90 -9.55 2.26
CA TRP A 333 14.66 -8.88 0.98
C TRP A 333 15.94 -8.73 0.17
N ARG A 334 17.02 -8.24 0.80
CA ARG A 334 18.31 -8.05 0.14
C ARG A 334 18.96 -9.38 -0.25
N LEU A 335 18.78 -10.43 0.56
CA LEU A 335 19.19 -11.79 0.21
C LEU A 335 18.43 -12.31 -1.02
N LEU A 336 17.11 -12.12 -1.09
CA LEU A 336 16.32 -12.47 -2.27
C LEU A 336 16.84 -11.73 -3.51
N PHE A 337 17.06 -10.42 -3.39
CA PHE A 337 17.58 -9.62 -4.49
C PHE A 337 18.92 -10.15 -4.98
N ASP A 338 19.90 -10.30 -4.07
CA ASP A 338 21.23 -10.79 -4.43
C ASP A 338 21.18 -12.21 -5.03
N ARG A 339 20.43 -13.11 -4.40
CA ARG A 339 20.36 -14.50 -4.86
C ARG A 339 19.66 -14.63 -6.22
N LEU A 340 18.55 -13.92 -6.44
CA LEU A 340 17.80 -14.00 -7.70
C LEU A 340 18.50 -13.23 -8.83
N VAL A 341 18.92 -11.99 -8.56
CA VAL A 341 19.49 -11.10 -9.58
C VAL A 341 20.97 -11.39 -9.80
N ASN A 342 21.79 -11.35 -8.75
CA ASN A 342 23.24 -11.42 -8.90
C ASN A 342 23.73 -12.86 -9.05
N TYR A 343 23.21 -13.81 -8.28
CA TYR A 343 23.63 -15.21 -8.37
C TYR A 343 22.90 -15.96 -9.51
N HIS A 344 21.57 -15.94 -9.56
CA HIS A 344 20.79 -16.66 -10.57
C HIS A 344 20.69 -15.96 -11.92
N LYS A 345 21.09 -14.70 -12.03
CA LYS A 345 21.02 -13.88 -13.26
C LYS A 345 19.60 -13.74 -13.80
N ILE A 346 18.64 -13.58 -12.88
CA ILE A 346 17.25 -13.30 -13.23
C ILE A 346 17.09 -11.78 -13.38
N ASN A 347 16.73 -11.32 -14.58
CA ASN A 347 16.65 -9.91 -14.95
C ASN A 347 15.28 -9.47 -15.52
N ASN A 348 14.25 -10.32 -15.43
CA ASN A 348 12.87 -10.02 -15.83
C ASN A 348 11.97 -9.56 -14.67
N LEU A 349 12.54 -9.27 -13.49
CA LEU A 349 11.78 -8.87 -12.29
C LEU A 349 11.72 -7.34 -12.16
N ILE A 350 10.52 -6.84 -11.87
CA ILE A 350 10.23 -5.49 -11.38
C ILE A 350 9.84 -5.62 -9.91
N TRP A 351 10.66 -5.11 -9.00
CA TRP A 351 10.54 -5.36 -7.55
C TRP A 351 9.49 -4.46 -6.91
N VAL A 352 8.44 -5.08 -6.35
CA VAL A 352 7.31 -4.39 -5.73
C VAL A 352 7.35 -4.58 -4.21
N TRP A 353 7.59 -3.51 -3.46
CA TRP A 353 7.57 -3.52 -1.99
C TRP A 353 6.18 -3.19 -1.46
N THR A 354 5.62 -4.07 -0.62
CA THR A 354 4.34 -3.79 0.06
C THR A 354 4.61 -2.95 1.32
N THR A 355 3.96 -1.80 1.42
CA THR A 355 4.11 -0.80 2.50
C THR A 355 2.74 -0.43 3.08
N THR A 356 2.76 0.25 4.23
CA THR A 356 1.58 0.95 4.77
C THR A 356 1.81 2.46 4.78
N ASP A 357 0.83 3.24 5.24
CA ASP A 357 0.96 4.67 5.56
C ASP A 357 1.36 4.95 7.02
N SER A 358 1.80 3.92 7.74
CA SER A 358 2.29 3.99 9.11
C SER A 358 3.54 4.89 9.22
N PRO A 359 3.71 5.63 10.33
CA PRO A 359 4.96 6.34 10.63
C PRO A 359 6.20 5.44 10.63
N ASP A 360 6.01 4.13 10.85
CA ASP A 360 7.08 3.13 10.88
C ASP A 360 7.38 2.50 9.52
N ALA A 361 6.61 2.81 8.46
CA ALA A 361 6.75 2.19 7.14
C ALA A 361 8.19 2.23 6.60
N LEU A 362 8.86 3.37 6.74
CA LEU A 362 10.26 3.53 6.27
C LEU A 362 11.27 2.70 7.07
N LYS A 363 10.96 2.25 8.29
CA LYS A 363 11.85 1.35 9.05
C LYS A 363 11.94 -0.01 8.36
N TRP A 364 10.86 -0.45 7.73
CA TRP A 364 10.75 -1.72 7.00
C TRP A 364 11.27 -1.63 5.56
N TYR A 365 11.36 -0.43 4.99
CA TYR A 365 11.74 -0.22 3.60
C TYR A 365 13.16 -0.76 3.30
N PRO A 366 13.32 -1.68 2.32
CA PRO A 366 14.62 -2.28 2.01
C PRO A 366 15.69 -1.34 1.45
N GLY A 367 15.29 -0.20 0.85
CA GLY A 367 16.18 0.77 0.20
C GLY A 367 15.81 1.01 -1.26
N ASP A 368 16.11 2.20 -1.77
CA ASP A 368 15.78 2.62 -3.15
C ASP A 368 16.48 1.78 -4.22
N GLU A 369 17.61 1.17 -3.87
CA GLU A 369 18.42 0.31 -4.71
C GLU A 369 17.89 -1.13 -4.84
N TYR A 370 16.83 -1.49 -4.12
CA TYR A 370 16.24 -2.84 -4.12
C TYR A 370 14.74 -2.86 -4.44
N VAL A 371 14.14 -1.71 -4.76
CA VAL A 371 12.68 -1.58 -4.96
C VAL A 371 12.41 -0.70 -6.18
N ASP A 372 11.57 -1.18 -7.10
CA ASP A 372 11.11 -0.41 -8.27
C ASP A 372 9.81 0.33 -7.98
N ILE A 373 8.85 -0.36 -7.36
CA ILE A 373 7.47 0.10 -7.13
C ILE A 373 7.11 -0.13 -5.67
N VAL A 374 6.30 0.76 -5.09
CA VAL A 374 5.69 0.54 -3.76
C VAL A 374 4.19 0.27 -3.93
N GLY A 375 3.64 -0.61 -3.09
CA GLY A 375 2.23 -0.94 -3.11
C GLY A 375 1.63 -1.08 -1.73
N ALA A 376 0.31 -1.01 -1.62
CA ALA A 376 -0.43 -1.26 -0.40
C ALA A 376 -1.51 -2.31 -0.62
N ASP A 377 -1.77 -3.11 0.41
CA ASP A 377 -2.83 -4.11 0.43
C ASP A 377 -3.96 -3.56 1.31
N ILE A 378 -5.13 -3.30 0.72
CA ILE A 378 -6.23 -2.58 1.40
C ILE A 378 -7.54 -3.38 1.32
N TYR A 379 -8.01 -3.81 2.48
CA TYR A 379 -9.27 -4.53 2.64
C TYR A 379 -10.29 -3.67 3.39
N LEU A 380 -11.12 -2.96 2.64
CA LEU A 380 -12.17 -2.09 3.17
C LEU A 380 -13.39 -2.89 3.66
N LYS A 381 -14.29 -2.16 4.32
CA LYS A 381 -15.62 -2.69 4.69
C LYS A 381 -16.44 -2.99 3.43
N ASP A 382 -17.41 -3.89 3.59
CA ASP A 382 -18.32 -4.29 2.53
C ASP A 382 -18.95 -3.07 1.83
N LYS A 383 -18.89 -3.06 0.50
CA LYS A 383 -19.41 -2.00 -0.39
C LYS A 383 -18.80 -0.59 -0.18
N ASP A 384 -17.69 -0.48 0.54
CA ASP A 384 -16.94 0.76 0.60
C ASP A 384 -16.04 0.86 -0.65
N TYR A 385 -16.53 1.56 -1.67
CA TYR A 385 -15.83 1.78 -2.94
C TYR A 385 -14.83 2.95 -2.89
N SER A 386 -14.48 3.44 -1.68
CA SER A 386 -13.53 4.52 -1.49
C SER A 386 -12.19 4.19 -2.17
N PRO A 387 -11.56 5.13 -2.88
CA PRO A 387 -10.25 4.93 -3.49
C PRO A 387 -9.09 4.98 -2.49
N SER A 388 -9.36 5.08 -1.18
CA SER A 388 -8.35 5.25 -0.13
C SER A 388 -7.32 6.36 -0.43
N THR A 389 -7.82 7.50 -0.94
CA THR A 389 -7.01 8.65 -1.39
C THR A 389 -6.01 9.13 -0.36
N GLY A 390 -6.40 9.17 0.92
CA GLY A 390 -5.48 9.56 1.99
C GLY A 390 -4.25 8.65 2.07
N MET A 391 -4.46 7.33 2.06
CA MET A 391 -3.37 6.35 2.03
C MET A 391 -2.49 6.50 0.79
N PHE A 392 -3.09 6.66 -0.40
CA PHE A 392 -2.36 6.90 -1.65
C PHE A 392 -1.36 8.05 -1.50
N TYR A 393 -1.85 9.23 -1.09
CA TYR A 393 -1.00 10.41 -0.98
C TYR A 393 -0.02 10.34 0.19
N ASN A 394 -0.36 9.65 1.29
CA ASN A 394 0.58 9.38 2.36
C ASN A 394 1.78 8.57 1.84
N ILE A 395 1.53 7.53 1.04
CA ILE A 395 2.60 6.73 0.42
C ILE A 395 3.39 7.58 -0.58
N VAL A 396 2.72 8.34 -1.46
CA VAL A 396 3.41 9.29 -2.37
C VAL A 396 4.34 10.23 -1.59
N LYS A 397 3.88 10.76 -0.46
CA LYS A 397 4.67 11.65 0.42
C LYS A 397 5.84 10.91 1.09
N LEU A 398 5.62 9.71 1.62
CA LEU A 398 6.66 8.88 2.25
C LEU A 398 7.84 8.61 1.31
N PHE A 399 7.57 8.41 0.03
CA PHE A 399 8.60 8.15 -1.00
C PHE A 399 8.93 9.37 -1.87
N GLY A 400 8.49 10.57 -1.46
CA GLY A 400 8.80 11.84 -2.12
C GLY A 400 8.37 11.92 -3.59
N GLY A 401 7.34 11.18 -4.00
CA GLY A 401 6.85 11.12 -5.38
C GLY A 401 7.76 10.41 -6.37
N LYS A 402 8.82 9.71 -5.91
CA LYS A 402 9.85 9.09 -6.78
C LYS A 402 9.55 7.65 -7.19
N LYS A 403 8.52 7.03 -6.62
CA LYS A 403 8.11 5.65 -6.89
C LYS A 403 6.68 5.64 -7.43
N LEU A 404 6.41 4.68 -8.31
CA LEU A 404 5.02 4.32 -8.62
C LEU A 404 4.34 3.77 -7.36
N VAL A 405 3.06 4.08 -7.20
CA VAL A 405 2.25 3.63 -6.06
C VAL A 405 1.07 2.80 -6.57
N ALA A 406 0.97 1.55 -6.12
CA ALA A 406 -0.02 0.57 -6.57
C ALA A 406 -0.93 0.08 -5.42
N LEU A 407 -2.16 -0.30 -5.75
CA LEU A 407 -3.05 -1.03 -4.86
C LEU A 407 -2.82 -2.53 -5.14
N THR A 408 -1.82 -3.11 -4.45
CA THR A 408 -1.25 -4.42 -4.79
C THR A 408 -2.12 -5.61 -4.42
N GLU A 409 -3.02 -5.42 -3.47
CA GLU A 409 -4.19 -6.25 -3.20
C GLU A 409 -5.36 -5.37 -2.74
N ASN A 410 -6.58 -5.73 -3.11
CA ASN A 410 -7.78 -5.16 -2.55
C ASN A 410 -8.94 -6.17 -2.46
N GLY A 411 -9.85 -5.91 -1.53
CA GLY A 411 -11.15 -6.58 -1.48
C GLY A 411 -12.15 -5.94 -2.43
N ILE A 412 -12.49 -4.69 -2.13
CA ILE A 412 -13.46 -3.91 -2.89
C ILE A 412 -12.71 -3.16 -4.00
N ILE A 413 -13.25 -3.15 -5.22
CA ILE A 413 -12.67 -2.44 -6.36
C ILE A 413 -12.98 -0.94 -6.21
N PRO A 414 -11.99 -0.05 -6.20
CA PRO A 414 -12.23 1.39 -6.02
C PRO A 414 -13.09 1.96 -7.15
N ASP A 415 -13.99 2.90 -6.83
CA ASP A 415 -14.80 3.58 -7.85
C ASP A 415 -13.92 4.49 -8.72
N PRO A 416 -13.85 4.26 -10.05
CA PRO A 416 -12.99 5.04 -10.93
C PRO A 416 -13.42 6.52 -11.05
N ASP A 417 -14.68 6.86 -10.82
CA ASP A 417 -15.13 8.26 -10.76
C ASP A 417 -14.50 8.96 -9.54
N LEU A 418 -14.52 8.29 -8.38
CA LEU A 418 -13.91 8.81 -7.16
C LEU A 418 -12.38 8.88 -7.29
N MET A 419 -11.74 7.87 -7.89
CA MET A 419 -10.30 7.91 -8.16
C MET A 419 -9.93 9.13 -9.01
N LYS A 420 -10.70 9.44 -10.04
CA LYS A 420 -10.46 10.58 -10.93
C LYS A 420 -10.76 11.92 -10.25
N GLU A 421 -11.87 12.02 -9.53
CA GLU A 421 -12.25 13.22 -8.77
C GLU A 421 -11.20 13.57 -7.71
N GLN A 422 -10.77 12.56 -6.96
CA GLN A 422 -9.85 12.71 -5.84
C GLN A 422 -8.37 12.58 -6.25
N LYS A 423 -8.10 12.31 -7.54
CA LYS A 423 -6.76 12.16 -8.11
C LYS A 423 -5.93 11.05 -7.43
N ALA A 424 -6.58 9.98 -6.98
CA ALA A 424 -5.94 8.80 -6.41
C ALA A 424 -5.50 7.85 -7.53
N TYR A 425 -4.38 8.20 -8.17
CA TYR A 425 -3.85 7.50 -9.34
C TYR A 425 -3.03 6.27 -8.96
N TRP A 426 -3.63 5.31 -8.25
CA TRP A 426 -3.05 3.97 -8.08
C TRP A 426 -2.71 3.41 -9.47
N VAL A 427 -1.44 3.06 -9.72
CA VAL A 427 -1.01 2.64 -11.08
C VAL A 427 -1.73 1.37 -11.54
N TRP A 428 -2.12 0.51 -10.59
CA TRP A 428 -3.10 -0.56 -10.78
C TRP A 428 -3.84 -0.85 -9.48
N PHE A 429 -4.93 -1.59 -9.58
CA PHE A 429 -5.57 -2.33 -8.48
C PHE A 429 -5.50 -3.84 -8.76
N MET A 430 -5.64 -4.68 -7.74
CA MET A 430 -5.57 -6.14 -7.85
C MET A 430 -6.55 -6.80 -6.87
N THR A 431 -7.74 -7.15 -7.36
CA THR A 431 -8.76 -7.77 -6.51
C THR A 431 -8.36 -9.20 -6.13
N TRP A 432 -8.42 -9.53 -4.84
CA TRP A 432 -8.08 -10.86 -4.35
C TRP A 432 -9.10 -11.91 -4.78
N SER A 433 -8.64 -13.13 -5.03
CA SER A 433 -9.50 -14.24 -5.50
C SER A 433 -10.60 -14.54 -4.49
N GLY A 434 -11.82 -14.69 -4.99
CA GLY A 434 -13.04 -14.87 -4.22
C GLY A 434 -13.77 -13.57 -3.87
N PHE A 435 -13.17 -12.39 -4.06
CA PHE A 435 -13.87 -11.12 -3.84
C PHE A 435 -14.47 -10.54 -5.11
N GLU A 436 -14.03 -10.99 -6.28
CA GLU A 436 -14.65 -10.62 -7.56
C GLU A 436 -16.09 -11.07 -7.66
N ASN A 437 -16.44 -12.22 -7.06
CA ASN A 437 -17.78 -12.81 -7.13
C ASN A 437 -18.58 -12.70 -5.81
N ASP A 438 -18.05 -12.02 -4.78
CA ASP A 438 -18.76 -11.75 -3.53
C ASP A 438 -19.60 -10.47 -3.65
N PRO A 439 -20.95 -10.56 -3.69
CA PRO A 439 -21.82 -9.39 -3.85
C PRO A 439 -21.83 -8.45 -2.63
N ASN A 440 -21.31 -8.87 -1.48
CA ASN A 440 -21.10 -7.97 -0.34
C ASN A 440 -19.85 -7.11 -0.53
N LYS A 441 -18.89 -7.56 -1.34
CA LYS A 441 -17.67 -6.81 -1.68
C LYS A 441 -17.85 -6.01 -2.96
N ASN A 442 -18.17 -6.68 -4.05
CA ASN A 442 -18.24 -6.10 -5.39
C ASN A 442 -19.54 -6.51 -6.09
N GLU A 443 -20.45 -5.56 -6.27
CA GLU A 443 -21.67 -5.81 -7.04
C GLU A 443 -21.35 -5.95 -8.54
N ILE A 444 -22.05 -6.85 -9.25
CA ILE A 444 -21.84 -7.04 -10.71
C ILE A 444 -22.01 -5.72 -11.49
N SER A 445 -22.95 -4.87 -11.10
CA SER A 445 -23.14 -3.53 -11.68
C SER A 445 -21.90 -2.65 -11.52
N HIS A 446 -21.27 -2.70 -10.34
CA HIS A 446 -20.03 -1.98 -10.06
C HIS A 446 -18.86 -2.53 -10.88
N ILE A 447 -18.70 -3.85 -10.95
CA ILE A 447 -17.64 -4.48 -11.75
C ILE A 447 -17.80 -4.08 -13.22
N LYS A 448 -19.03 -4.16 -13.78
CA LYS A 448 -19.31 -3.70 -15.14
C LYS A 448 -18.99 -2.23 -15.35
N LYS A 449 -19.31 -1.37 -14.38
CA LYS A 449 -18.94 0.05 -14.40
C LYS A 449 -17.42 0.20 -14.50
N VAL A 450 -16.66 -0.43 -13.59
CA VAL A 450 -15.19 -0.31 -13.52
C VAL A 450 -14.55 -0.75 -14.83
N PHE A 451 -14.87 -1.95 -15.32
CA PHE A 451 -14.20 -2.54 -16.49
C PHE A 451 -14.61 -1.90 -17.82
N ASN A 452 -15.65 -1.06 -17.85
CA ASN A 452 -16.03 -0.27 -19.03
C ASN A 452 -15.71 1.22 -18.87
N HIS A 453 -15.02 1.62 -17.79
CA HIS A 453 -14.75 3.01 -17.51
C HIS A 453 -13.47 3.48 -18.22
N PRO A 454 -13.47 4.64 -18.93
CA PRO A 454 -12.33 5.09 -19.76
C PRO A 454 -11.05 5.47 -19.00
N PHE A 455 -11.09 5.47 -17.66
CA PHE A 455 -9.92 5.66 -16.80
C PHE A 455 -9.22 4.34 -16.44
N VAL A 456 -9.92 3.21 -16.60
CA VAL A 456 -9.44 1.88 -16.24
C VAL A 456 -9.01 1.16 -17.51
N ILE A 457 -7.73 0.83 -17.60
CA ILE A 457 -7.17 0.10 -18.73
C ILE A 457 -7.40 -1.40 -18.49
N THR A 458 -8.02 -2.04 -19.47
CA THR A 458 -8.26 -3.48 -19.57
C THR A 458 -7.28 -4.14 -20.54
N LYS A 459 -7.24 -5.48 -20.60
CA LYS A 459 -6.22 -6.21 -21.38
C LYS A 459 -6.22 -5.84 -22.87
N ASP A 460 -7.39 -5.61 -23.46
CA ASP A 460 -7.52 -5.25 -24.89
C ASP A 460 -7.04 -3.84 -25.22
N GLU A 461 -6.81 -3.00 -24.21
CA GLU A 461 -6.33 -1.63 -24.34
C GLU A 461 -4.81 -1.52 -24.08
N LEU A 462 -4.16 -2.62 -23.69
CA LEU A 462 -2.71 -2.66 -23.50
C LEU A 462 -1.96 -2.50 -24.83
N PRO A 463 -0.83 -1.77 -24.84
CA PRO A 463 0.06 -1.78 -26.00
C PRO A 463 0.70 -3.17 -26.14
N ASN A 464 1.30 -3.45 -27.29
CA ASN A 464 2.15 -4.63 -27.43
C ASN A 464 3.40 -4.46 -26.54
N LEU A 465 3.45 -5.19 -25.43
CA LEU A 465 4.56 -5.17 -24.47
C LEU A 465 5.67 -6.17 -24.81
N LYS A 466 5.45 -7.06 -25.78
CA LYS A 466 6.50 -7.95 -26.30
C LYS A 466 7.52 -7.14 -27.11
N VAL A 467 8.77 -7.58 -27.13
CA VAL A 467 9.84 -6.96 -27.90
C VAL A 467 10.18 -7.88 -29.07
N GLU A 468 10.04 -7.36 -30.29
CA GLU A 468 10.44 -8.08 -31.51
C GLU A 468 11.98 -8.21 -31.55
N GLU A 469 12.47 -9.35 -32.05
CA GLU A 469 13.91 -9.67 -32.11
C GLU A 469 14.66 -8.86 -33.15
#